data_AF-A0A2X1PNN2-F1
#
_entry.id   AF-A0A2X1PNN2-F1
#
_cell.length_a   1.000
_cell.length_b   1.000
_cell.length_c   1.000
_cell.angle_alpha   90.00
_cell.angle_beta   90.00
_cell.angle_gamma   90.00
#
_symmetry.space_group_name_H-M   'P 1'
#
loop_
_entity.id
_entity.type
_entity.pdbx_description
1 polymer ?
#
loop_
_entity_poly.entity_id
_entity_poly.type
_entity_poly.pdbx_seq_one_letter_code
_entity_poly.pdbx_strand_id
1 'polypeptide(L)'
;MDTQLLLKASGEKITYCEPAEKWFVILKPDDSISTAVIFQDPNLPRNTPKKSLEQLLSEPYKNDCEKVVINHYSNVEKALNWLLQYAPARLTGTGACVFAEFDHEAEAQAVFRQNQKHFLVSSLKDSMCLPCTQC
;
A
#
# COMPACT_ATOMS: atom_id res chain seq x y z
N MET A 1 -3.11 -23.40 4.15
CA MET A 1 -3.28 -22.98 2.75
C MET A 1 -2.63 -21.62 2.65
N ASP A 2 -1.33 -21.66 2.40
CA ASP A 2 -0.40 -20.53 2.53
C ASP A 2 -0.66 -19.49 1.44
N THR A 3 -1.15 -18.33 1.85
CA THR A 3 -1.27 -17.16 0.98
C THR A 3 0.06 -16.42 1.01
N GLN A 4 1.06 -16.94 0.30
CA GLN A 4 2.24 -16.15 -0.07
C GLN A 4 1.80 -15.09 -1.09
N LEU A 5 1.76 -13.83 -0.68
CA LEU A 5 1.48 -12.71 -1.58
C LEU A 5 2.73 -12.44 -2.43
N LEU A 6 2.81 -13.12 -3.58
CA LEU A 6 3.81 -12.88 -4.62
C LEU A 6 3.43 -11.62 -5.42
N LEU A 7 4.07 -10.49 -5.13
CA LEU A 7 4.15 -9.40 -6.10
C LEU A 7 5.45 -9.59 -6.90
N LYS A 8 5.38 -9.48 -8.23
CA LYS A 8 6.54 -9.60 -9.14
C LYS A 8 6.82 -8.22 -9.72
N ALA A 9 8.03 -7.71 -9.52
CA ALA A 9 8.57 -6.66 -10.39
C ALA A 9 9.01 -7.30 -11.73
N SER A 10 8.90 -6.56 -12.84
CA SER A 10 9.36 -7.04 -14.14
C SER A 10 10.89 -7.03 -14.21
N GLY A 11 11.51 -8.13 -13.76
CA GLY A 11 12.95 -8.36 -13.87
C GLY A 11 13.71 -8.31 -12.53
N GLU A 12 14.16 -9.50 -12.10
CA GLU A 12 15.30 -9.77 -11.19
C GLU A 12 15.18 -9.62 -9.65
N LYS A 13 15.94 -10.55 -9.01
CA LYS A 13 16.34 -10.75 -7.60
C LYS A 13 15.34 -10.42 -6.50
N ILE A 14 14.78 -11.48 -5.92
CA ILE A 14 14.05 -11.47 -4.65
C ILE A 14 15.07 -11.48 -3.50
N THR A 15 14.96 -10.52 -2.59
CA THR A 15 15.71 -10.50 -1.34
C THR A 15 14.72 -10.66 -0.19
N TYR A 16 14.93 -11.66 0.66
CA TYR A 16 14.13 -11.83 1.87
C TYR A 16 14.53 -10.77 2.92
N CYS A 17 13.55 -10.32 3.68
CA CYS A 17 13.70 -9.32 4.71
C CYS A 17 12.73 -9.61 5.85
N GLU A 18 12.92 -8.94 6.98
CA GLU A 18 12.03 -9.02 8.14
C GLU A 18 11.54 -7.60 8.46
N PRO A 19 10.45 -7.13 7.81
CA PRO A 19 9.87 -5.84 8.16
C PRO A 19 9.16 -5.95 9.51
N ALA A 20 8.98 -4.81 10.19
CA ALA A 20 8.25 -4.78 11.44
C ALA A 20 6.81 -5.31 11.25
N GLU A 21 6.38 -6.22 12.13
CA GLU A 21 5.00 -6.70 12.15
C GLU A 21 4.05 -5.56 12.51
N LYS A 22 3.01 -5.38 11.70
CA LYS A 22 1.94 -4.39 11.89
C LYS A 22 0.58 -5.04 11.62
N TRP A 23 -0.45 -4.36 12.09
CA TRP A 23 -1.83 -4.64 11.77
C TRP A 23 -2.32 -3.68 10.69
N PHE A 24 -3.10 -4.18 9.74
CA PHE A 24 -3.56 -3.38 8.61
C PHE A 24 -5.08 -3.40 8.50
N VAL A 25 -5.66 -2.21 8.38
CA VAL A 25 -7.04 -2.04 7.93
C VAL A 25 -7.01 -1.64 6.47
N ILE A 26 -7.64 -2.43 5.61
CA ILE A 26 -7.67 -2.23 4.16
C ILE A 26 -9.07 -1.81 3.74
N LEU A 27 -9.16 -0.71 3.00
CA LEU A 27 -10.36 -0.30 2.30
C LEU A 27 -10.22 -0.63 0.82
N LYS A 28 -11.27 -1.23 0.26
CA LYS A 28 -11.41 -1.43 -1.18
C LYS A 28 -12.54 -0.54 -1.70
N PRO A 29 -12.23 0.64 -2.27
CA PRO A 29 -13.18 1.40 -3.06
C PRO A 29 -13.76 0.55 -4.20
N ASP A 30 -14.97 0.91 -4.66
CA ASP A 30 -15.66 0.18 -5.72
C ASP A 30 -15.06 0.46 -7.12
N ASP A 31 -14.15 1.42 -7.21
CA ASP A 31 -13.43 1.82 -8.43
C ASP A 31 -12.54 0.70 -8.97
N SER A 32 -12.65 0.46 -10.28
CA SER A 32 -11.75 -0.43 -11.02
C SER A 32 -10.71 0.41 -11.74
N ILE A 33 -9.47 0.37 -11.26
CA ILE A 33 -8.37 1.17 -11.82
C ILE A 33 -7.58 0.34 -12.82
N SER A 34 -7.46 0.86 -14.05
CA SER A 34 -6.55 0.30 -15.05
C SER A 34 -5.12 0.68 -14.74
N THR A 35 -4.29 -0.32 -14.43
CA THR A 35 -2.85 -0.18 -14.25
C THR A 35 -2.21 0.57 -15.42
N ALA A 36 -2.60 0.25 -16.66
CA ALA A 36 -2.07 0.91 -17.85
C ALA A 36 -2.38 2.41 -17.90
N VAL A 37 -3.56 2.83 -17.43
CA VAL A 37 -3.94 4.25 -17.40
C VAL A 37 -3.07 5.03 -16.42
N ILE A 38 -2.85 4.47 -15.22
CA ILE A 38 -1.99 5.12 -14.21
C ILE A 38 -0.55 5.24 -14.73
N PHE A 39 -0.01 4.18 -15.34
CA PHE A 39 1.34 4.20 -15.90
C PHE A 39 1.54 5.15 -17.08
N GLN A 40 0.47 5.45 -17.82
CA GLN A 40 0.50 6.41 -18.93
C GLN A 40 0.27 7.85 -18.48
N ASP A 41 -0.06 8.09 -17.20
CA ASP A 41 -0.35 9.43 -16.72
C ASP A 41 0.89 10.34 -16.84
N PRO A 42 0.77 11.55 -17.43
CA PRO A 42 1.90 12.45 -17.60
C PRO A 42 2.44 12.99 -16.27
N ASN A 43 1.63 13.00 -15.20
CA ASN A 43 2.00 13.47 -13.88
C ASN A 43 2.58 12.37 -12.98
N LEU A 44 2.63 11.11 -13.44
CA LEU A 44 3.26 10.03 -12.69
C LEU A 44 4.76 10.32 -12.52
N PRO A 45 5.29 10.39 -11.29
CA PRO A 45 6.73 10.52 -11.05
C PRO A 45 7.47 9.31 -11.64
N ARG A 46 8.48 9.54 -12.48
CA ARG A 46 9.29 8.50 -13.14
C ARG A 46 10.78 8.57 -12.81
N ASN A 47 11.15 9.52 -11.96
CA ASN A 47 12.53 9.86 -11.63
C ASN A 47 12.83 9.69 -10.13
N THR A 48 12.06 8.87 -9.41
CA THR A 48 12.33 8.53 -8.01
C THR A 48 13.69 7.83 -7.91
N PRO A 49 14.65 8.35 -7.12
CA PRO A 49 15.97 7.75 -7.02
C PRO A 49 15.89 6.30 -6.54
N LYS A 50 16.74 5.43 -7.11
CA LYS A 50 16.91 4.08 -6.58
C LYS A 50 17.52 4.16 -5.17
N LYS A 51 16.96 3.40 -4.24
CA LYS A 51 17.41 3.32 -2.84
C LYS A 51 17.92 1.93 -2.52
N SER A 52 18.85 1.82 -1.57
CA SER A 52 19.27 0.53 -1.03
C SER A 52 18.14 -0.11 -0.20
N LEU A 53 18.25 -1.41 0.10
CA LEU A 53 17.26 -2.09 0.95
C LEU A 53 17.20 -1.47 2.36
N GLU A 54 18.35 -1.11 2.93
CA GLU A 54 18.44 -0.47 4.25
C GLU A 54 17.74 0.89 4.27
N GLN A 55 17.90 1.68 3.19
CA GLN A 55 17.19 2.95 3.05
C GLN A 55 15.67 2.72 2.92
N LEU A 56 15.24 1.73 2.15
CA LEU A 56 13.83 1.40 1.98
C LEU A 56 13.16 0.95 3.28
N LEU A 57 13.89 0.23 4.15
CA LEU A 57 13.38 -0.25 5.43
C LEU A 57 13.38 0.82 6.53
N SER A 58 14.24 1.83 6.42
CA SER A 58 14.40 2.88 7.45
C SER A 58 13.67 4.18 7.13
N GLU A 59 13.35 4.44 5.87
CA GLU A 59 12.64 5.65 5.45
C GLU A 59 11.12 5.44 5.37
N PRO A 60 10.31 6.52 5.48
CA PRO A 60 8.87 6.42 5.29
C PRO A 60 8.53 5.86 3.90
N TYR A 61 7.72 4.80 3.88
CA TYR A 61 7.20 4.25 2.64
C TYR A 61 6.32 5.26 1.91
N LYS A 62 6.46 5.30 0.59
CA LYS A 62 5.68 6.16 -0.31
C LYS A 62 5.32 5.37 -1.56
N ASN A 63 4.12 5.61 -2.07
CA ASN A 63 3.67 5.10 -3.35
C ASN A 63 3.58 6.26 -4.35
N ASP A 64 4.41 6.25 -5.41
CA ASP A 64 4.43 7.32 -6.41
C ASP A 64 3.14 7.37 -7.24
N CYS A 65 2.45 6.25 -7.36
CA CYS A 65 1.14 6.15 -8.02
C CYS A 65 0.02 6.84 -7.20
N GLU A 66 0.20 7.07 -5.90
CA GLU A 66 -0.86 7.58 -4.99
C GLU A 66 -1.42 8.93 -5.43
N LYS A 67 -0.55 9.91 -5.70
CA LYS A 67 -0.97 11.27 -6.06
C LYS A 67 -1.79 11.28 -7.36
N VAL A 68 -1.39 10.47 -8.34
CA VAL A 68 -2.13 10.33 -9.60
C VAL A 68 -3.49 9.71 -9.31
N VAL A 69 -3.53 8.61 -8.57
CA VAL A 69 -4.79 7.90 -8.29
C VAL A 69 -5.78 8.79 -7.52
N ILE A 70 -5.38 9.49 -6.46
CA ILE A 70 -6.33 10.33 -5.70
C ILE A 70 -6.85 11.51 -6.53
N ASN A 71 -6.07 12.03 -7.48
CA ASN A 71 -6.51 13.11 -8.37
C ASN A 71 -7.57 12.63 -9.39
N HIS A 72 -7.50 11.37 -9.81
CA HIS A 72 -8.44 10.81 -10.80
C HIS A 72 -9.63 10.09 -10.19
N TYR A 73 -9.49 9.54 -8.97
CA TYR A 73 -10.48 8.65 -8.35
C TYR A 73 -10.87 9.16 -6.95
N SER A 74 -11.87 10.05 -6.90
CA SER A 74 -12.33 10.71 -5.66
C SER A 74 -12.78 9.75 -4.55
N ASN A 75 -13.23 8.55 -4.89
CA ASN A 75 -13.59 7.53 -3.89
C ASN A 75 -12.35 6.95 -3.19
N VAL A 76 -11.23 6.84 -3.92
CA VAL A 76 -9.95 6.43 -3.35
C VAL A 76 -9.42 7.52 -2.44
N GLU A 77 -9.50 8.78 -2.86
CA GLU A 77 -9.16 9.94 -2.02
C GLU A 77 -9.99 9.96 -0.72
N LYS A 78 -11.31 9.79 -0.81
CA LYS A 78 -12.20 9.74 0.37
C LYS A 78 -11.82 8.60 1.30
N ALA A 79 -11.55 7.41 0.76
CA ALA A 79 -11.14 6.25 1.54
C ALA A 79 -9.79 6.51 2.24
N LEU A 80 -8.82 7.07 1.53
CA LEU A 80 -7.51 7.43 2.09
C LEU A 80 -7.65 8.46 3.21
N ASN A 81 -8.38 9.55 2.96
CA ASN A 81 -8.63 10.61 3.95
C ASN A 81 -9.42 10.12 5.17
N TRP A 82 -10.28 9.12 5.00
CA TRP A 82 -10.97 8.49 6.12
C TRP A 82 -9.98 7.72 7.00
N LEU A 83 -9.10 6.91 6.41
CA LEU A 83 -8.07 6.16 7.15
C LEU A 83 -7.05 7.07 7.85
N LEU A 84 -6.64 8.17 7.19
CA LEU A 84 -5.66 9.13 7.72
C LEU A 84 -6.11 9.81 9.03
N GLN A 85 -7.41 9.76 9.36
CA GLN A 85 -7.91 10.24 10.65
C GLN A 85 -7.51 9.35 11.82
N TYR A 86 -7.10 8.10 11.56
CA TYR A 86 -6.81 7.11 12.58
C TYR A 86 -5.34 6.71 12.63
N ALA A 87 -4.70 6.59 11.47
CA ALA A 87 -3.32 6.10 11.37
C ALA A 87 -2.67 6.48 10.03
N PRO A 88 -1.32 6.40 9.91
CA PRO A 88 -0.65 6.53 8.63
C PRO A 88 -1.24 5.56 7.61
N ALA A 89 -1.68 6.10 6.47
CA ALA A 89 -2.38 5.34 5.45
C ALA A 89 -1.85 5.66 4.05
N ARG A 90 -1.89 4.67 3.16
CA ARG A 90 -1.34 4.75 1.80
C ARG A 90 -2.11 3.92 0.80
N LEU A 91 -1.93 4.23 -0.48
CA LEU A 91 -2.34 3.39 -1.61
C LEU A 91 -1.45 2.15 -1.73
N THR A 92 -2.02 0.99 -2.05
CA THR A 92 -1.26 -0.21 -2.44
C THR A 92 -1.33 -0.46 -3.96
N GLY A 93 -0.19 -0.81 -4.56
CA GLY A 93 -0.05 -0.99 -6.02
C GLY A 93 -0.48 0.26 -6.80
N THR A 94 -1.21 0.08 -7.90
CA THR A 94 -1.87 1.17 -8.63
C THR A 94 -3.28 1.46 -8.13
N GLY A 95 -3.65 0.96 -6.94
CA GLY A 95 -5.00 1.05 -6.39
C GLY A 95 -5.97 -0.02 -6.94
N ALA A 96 -7.25 0.03 -6.57
CA ALA A 96 -7.91 1.08 -5.79
C ALA A 96 -7.73 0.98 -4.26
N CYS A 97 -7.17 -0.12 -3.76
CA CYS A 97 -7.10 -0.36 -2.33
C CYS A 97 -6.17 0.63 -1.61
N VAL A 98 -6.60 1.08 -0.44
CA VAL A 98 -5.81 1.86 0.51
C VAL A 98 -5.75 1.13 1.84
N PHE A 99 -4.68 1.32 2.60
CA PHE A 99 -4.48 0.63 3.86
C PHE A 99 -3.89 1.58 4.91
N ALA A 100 -4.23 1.34 6.17
CA ALA A 100 -3.63 2.02 7.32
C ALA A 100 -2.88 1.03 8.21
N GLU A 101 -1.78 1.49 8.80
CA GLU A 101 -0.88 0.67 9.61
C GLU A 101 -1.06 0.96 11.11
N PHE A 102 -1.17 -0.08 11.92
CA PHE A 102 -1.35 -0.01 13.36
C PHE A 102 -0.32 -0.88 14.07
N ASP A 103 0.11 -0.43 15.25
CA ASP A 103 1.03 -1.20 16.10
C ASP A 103 0.29 -2.27 16.89
N HIS A 104 -0.97 -2.02 17.24
CA HIS A 104 -1.76 -2.90 18.08
C HIS A 104 -3.02 -3.39 17.36
N GLU A 105 -3.31 -4.68 17.50
CA GLU A 105 -4.52 -5.31 16.95
C GLU A 105 -5.80 -4.59 17.40
N ALA A 106 -5.85 -4.21 18.67
CA ALA A 106 -7.02 -3.57 19.27
C ALA A 106 -7.39 -2.24 18.57
N GLU A 107 -6.39 -1.46 18.15
CA GLU A 107 -6.57 -0.21 17.42
C GLU A 107 -7.11 -0.48 16.02
N ALA A 108 -6.48 -1.42 15.29
CA ALA A 108 -6.92 -1.83 13.96
C ALA A 108 -8.35 -2.38 13.98
N GLN A 109 -8.68 -3.21 14.98
CA GLN A 109 -10.04 -3.73 15.17
C GLN A 109 -11.05 -2.61 15.51
N ALA A 110 -10.65 -1.61 16.31
CA ALA A 110 -11.52 -0.49 16.64
C ALA A 110 -11.92 0.31 15.40
N VAL A 111 -10.95 0.57 14.50
CA VAL A 111 -11.19 1.24 13.21
C VAL A 111 -12.00 0.33 12.27
N PHE A 112 -11.66 -0.95 12.19
CA PHE A 112 -12.38 -1.93 11.37
C PHE A 112 -13.88 -1.95 11.68
N ARG A 113 -14.27 -1.87 12.97
CA ARG A 113 -15.68 -1.87 13.40
C ARG A 113 -16.47 -0.61 13.02
N GLN A 114 -15.84 0.48 12.59
CA GLN A 114 -16.52 1.73 12.27
C GLN A 114 -17.26 1.71 10.91
N ASN A 115 -17.00 0.72 10.05
CA ASN A 115 -17.65 0.62 8.73
C ASN A 115 -17.68 -0.84 8.24
N GLN A 116 -18.68 -1.17 7.43
CA GLN A 116 -18.91 -2.55 6.95
C GLN A 116 -18.19 -2.88 5.63
N LYS A 117 -17.46 -1.93 5.03
CA LYS A 117 -16.72 -2.12 3.77
C LYS A 117 -15.21 -2.36 3.96
N HIS A 118 -14.82 -2.92 5.10
CA HIS A 118 -13.41 -3.07 5.51
C HIS A 118 -12.93 -4.51 5.38
N PHE A 119 -11.62 -4.69 5.17
CA PHE A 119 -10.92 -5.94 5.43
C PHE A 119 -9.86 -5.69 6.51
N LEU A 120 -9.76 -6.57 7.51
CA LEU A 120 -8.71 -6.54 8.53
C LEU A 120 -7.72 -7.65 8.23
N VAL A 121 -6.42 -7.32 8.16
CA VAL A 121 -5.35 -8.26 7.84
C VAL A 121 -4.17 -8.01 8.79
N SER A 122 -3.57 -9.09 9.31
CA SER A 122 -2.29 -9.03 10.03
C SER A 122 -1.12 -9.26 9.08
N SER A 123 0.02 -8.61 9.30
CA SER A 123 1.24 -8.95 8.57
C SER A 123 1.63 -10.42 8.76
N LEU A 124 2.21 -11.05 7.73
CA LEU A 124 2.82 -12.37 7.84
C LEU A 124 4.27 -12.23 8.32
N LYS A 125 4.67 -13.10 9.25
CA LYS A 125 6.07 -13.43 9.52
C LYS A 125 6.68 -13.93 8.21
N ASP A 126 7.83 -13.39 7.81
CA ASP A 126 8.53 -13.67 6.54
C ASP A 126 7.91 -13.03 5.29
N SER A 127 7.56 -11.74 5.36
CA SER A 127 7.07 -11.00 4.20
C SER A 127 8.18 -10.68 3.20
N MET A 128 7.95 -10.98 1.92
CA MET A 128 8.89 -10.68 0.83
C MET A 128 9.03 -9.16 0.64
N CYS A 129 10.21 -8.58 0.95
CA CYS A 129 10.53 -7.23 0.51
C CYS A 129 10.94 -7.29 -0.95
N LEU A 130 10.02 -6.92 -1.83
CA LEU A 130 10.48 -6.34 -3.07
C LEU A 130 11.03 -4.96 -2.71
N PRO A 131 12.27 -4.61 -3.11
CA PRO A 131 12.59 -3.21 -3.21
C PRO A 131 11.52 -2.64 -4.17
N CYS A 132 10.69 -1.73 -3.66
CA CYS A 132 9.66 -1.08 -4.46
C CYS A 132 10.36 -0.16 -5.46
N THR A 133 10.98 -0.74 -6.47
CA THR A 133 11.59 -0.04 -7.58
C THR A 133 10.47 0.33 -8.51
N GLN A 134 10.00 1.58 -8.37
CA GLN A 134 9.31 2.35 -9.38
C GLN A 134 8.03 1.71 -9.97
N CYS A 135 6.88 2.36 -9.69
CA CYS A 135 6.01 2.62 -10.83
C CYS A 135 6.81 3.52 -11.81
#